data_AF-A0A1F9XMS4-F1
#
_entry.id   AF-A0A1F9XMS4-F1
#
_cell.length_a   1.000
_cell.length_b   1.000
_cell.length_c   1.000
_cell.angle_alpha   90.00
_cell.angle_beta   90.00
_cell.angle_gamma   90.00
#
_symmetry.space_group_name_H-M   'P 1'
#
loop_
_entity.id
_entity.type
_entity.pdbx_description
1 polymer ?
#
loop_
_entity_poly.entity_id
_entity_poly.type
_entity_poly.pdbx_seq_one_letter_code
_entity_poly.pdbx_strand_id
1 'polypeptide(L)'
;MGRPPSGTDLKLKAAGRRLLQEKGITGLSVREACRLAGVNTGMFHYYFGSKEEFLKTILKEMYAGFMLKLRTETAVAGGSREKLKSTLVAVGRFAREIRKAAPMLLADLAHGKKEAFLFVSGNFTEHVKYLSALAKECRPRSAVKGHSIPYIVGALIPVMVFPVIMGGIMERNGVKGLGGIKMEDLLEEFLSEEGINARAEIALRGIGL
;
A
#
# COMPACT_ATOMS: atom_id res chain seq x y z
N MET A 1 -22.14 15.11 10.56
CA MET A 1 -21.73 16.12 9.55
C MET A 1 -20.22 16.29 9.64
N GLY A 2 -19.48 16.03 8.56
CA GLY A 2 -18.03 16.26 8.52
C GLY A 2 -17.73 17.74 8.34
N ARG A 3 -16.93 18.31 9.26
CA ARG A 3 -16.55 19.73 9.27
C ARG A 3 -15.49 20.00 8.19
N PRO A 4 -15.45 21.20 7.58
CA PRO A 4 -14.39 21.56 6.63
C PRO A 4 -12.99 21.42 7.26
N PRO A 5 -11.96 21.07 6.46
CA PRO A 5 -10.59 20.95 6.92
C PRO A 5 -10.15 22.25 7.60
N SER A 6 -9.68 22.13 8.82
CA SER A 6 -8.91 23.17 9.49
C SER A 6 -7.43 23.02 9.16
N GLY A 7 -6.63 24.05 9.38
CA GLY A 7 -5.17 23.88 9.33
C GLY A 7 -4.64 22.87 10.36
N THR A 8 -5.39 22.63 11.44
CA THR A 8 -4.96 21.80 12.58
C THR A 8 -5.07 20.30 12.30
N ASP A 9 -6.19 19.82 11.76
CA ASP A 9 -6.34 18.41 11.40
C ASP A 9 -5.37 18.01 10.28
N LEU A 10 -5.11 18.91 9.31
CA LEU A 10 -4.12 18.68 8.26
C LEU A 10 -2.71 18.52 8.85
N LYS A 11 -2.30 19.40 9.78
CA LYS A 11 -1.01 19.30 10.49
C LYS A 11 -0.89 17.99 11.28
N LEU A 12 -1.94 17.63 12.02
CA LEU A 12 -1.97 16.37 12.77
C LEU A 12 -1.86 15.17 11.83
N LYS A 13 -2.65 15.12 10.75
CA LYS A 13 -2.57 14.02 9.76
C LYS A 13 -1.20 13.92 9.10
N ALA A 14 -0.56 15.03 8.78
CA ALA A 14 0.81 15.05 8.25
C ALA A 14 1.81 14.46 9.25
N ALA A 15 1.74 14.88 10.52
CA ALA A 15 2.55 14.31 11.60
C ALA A 15 2.30 12.81 11.78
N GLY A 16 1.05 12.37 11.74
CA GLY A 16 0.69 10.95 11.83
C GLY A 16 1.24 10.12 10.66
N ARG A 17 1.17 10.62 9.42
CA ARG A 17 1.78 9.95 8.24
C ARG A 17 3.28 9.78 8.40
N ARG A 18 3.97 10.80 8.93
CA ARG A 18 5.40 10.73 9.24
C ARG A 18 5.69 9.67 10.31
N LEU A 19 4.91 9.64 11.38
CA LEU A 19 5.06 8.62 12.44
C LEU A 19 4.79 7.20 11.95
N LEU A 20 3.82 7.01 11.05
CA LEU A 20 3.59 5.70 10.41
C LEU A 20 4.81 5.24 9.61
N GLN A 21 5.46 6.16 8.90
CA GLN A 21 6.70 5.87 8.18
C GLN A 21 7.82 5.53 9.16
N GLU A 22 7.97 6.25 10.25
CA GLU A 22 9.11 6.04 11.16
C GLU A 22 8.91 4.83 12.10
N LYS A 23 7.69 4.60 12.58
CA LYS A 23 7.40 3.73 13.75
C LYS A 23 6.27 2.71 13.54
N GLY A 24 5.60 2.70 12.39
CA GLY A 24 4.46 1.82 12.14
C GLY A 24 3.18 2.23 12.87
N ILE A 25 2.18 1.36 12.86
CA ILE A 25 0.87 1.57 13.49
C ILE A 25 1.00 1.53 15.01
N THR A 26 1.69 0.51 15.52
CA THR A 26 1.76 0.30 16.97
C THR A 26 2.60 1.36 17.67
N GLY A 27 3.71 1.77 17.03
CA GLY A 27 4.63 2.79 17.54
C GLY A 27 4.13 4.24 17.42
N LEU A 28 3.00 4.50 16.75
CA LEU A 28 2.42 5.85 16.67
C LEU A 28 1.91 6.32 18.05
N SER A 29 2.28 7.54 18.46
CA SER A 29 1.86 8.15 19.72
C SER A 29 1.09 9.46 19.48
N VAL A 30 -0.04 9.64 20.19
CA VAL A 30 -0.84 10.87 20.15
C VAL A 30 -0.02 12.07 20.60
N ARG A 31 0.72 11.95 21.71
CA ARG A 31 1.56 13.02 22.26
C ARG A 31 2.64 13.43 21.26
N GLU A 32 3.24 12.46 20.57
CA GLU A 32 4.27 12.75 19.58
C GLU A 32 3.70 13.37 18.31
N ALA A 33 2.53 12.91 17.85
CA ALA A 33 1.82 13.52 16.72
C ALA A 33 1.47 14.99 17.02
N CYS A 34 0.97 15.27 18.24
CA CYS A 34 0.70 16.62 18.73
C CYS A 34 1.96 17.49 18.74
N ARG A 35 3.06 16.97 19.30
CA ARG A 35 4.36 17.66 19.34
C ARG A 35 4.88 17.98 17.95
N LEU A 36 4.84 17.02 17.02
CA LEU A 36 5.27 17.21 15.63
C LEU A 36 4.38 18.20 14.87
N ALA A 37 3.08 18.23 15.16
CA ALA A 37 2.14 19.16 14.55
C ALA A 37 2.17 20.57 15.15
N GLY A 38 2.82 20.76 16.30
CA GLY A 38 2.75 22.01 17.07
C GLY A 38 1.34 22.28 17.63
N VAL A 39 0.63 21.22 18.02
CA VAL A 39 -0.77 21.25 18.46
C VAL A 39 -0.86 20.68 19.87
N ASN A 40 -1.72 21.23 20.73
CA ASN A 40 -1.95 20.66 22.06
C ASN A 40 -2.81 19.39 22.00
N THR A 41 -2.70 18.52 23.01
CA THR A 41 -3.42 17.24 23.07
C THR A 41 -4.94 17.40 23.15
N GLY A 42 -5.45 18.47 23.76
CA GLY A 42 -6.88 18.77 23.79
C GLY A 42 -7.47 18.93 22.38
N MET A 43 -6.75 19.63 21.50
CA MET A 43 -7.14 19.78 20.10
C MET A 43 -7.10 18.46 19.33
N PHE A 44 -6.16 17.57 19.63
CA PHE A 44 -6.17 16.23 19.04
C PHE A 44 -7.47 15.48 19.36
N HIS A 45 -7.85 15.43 20.64
CA HIS A 45 -9.08 14.73 21.05
C HIS A 45 -10.32 15.40 20.48
N TYR A 46 -10.31 16.74 20.34
CA TYR A 46 -11.38 17.47 19.65
C TYR A 46 -11.56 17.04 18.18
N TYR A 47 -10.47 16.84 17.42
CA TYR A 47 -10.56 16.48 16.01
C TYR A 47 -10.75 14.99 15.75
N PHE A 48 -10.10 14.13 16.53
CA PHE A 48 -10.01 12.69 16.21
C PHE A 48 -10.58 11.78 17.28
N GLY A 49 -10.84 12.27 18.49
CA GLY A 49 -11.34 11.47 19.61
C GLY A 49 -10.27 10.54 20.21
N SER A 50 -9.75 9.60 19.42
CA SER A 50 -8.79 8.59 19.87
C SER A 50 -7.65 8.33 18.86
N LYS A 51 -6.63 7.59 19.30
CA LYS A 51 -5.53 7.14 18.43
C LYS A 51 -6.05 6.27 17.29
N GLU A 52 -7.01 5.40 17.59
CA GLU A 52 -7.60 4.44 16.65
C GLU A 52 -8.37 5.16 15.54
N GLU A 53 -9.23 6.12 15.89
CA GLU A 53 -9.96 6.91 14.89
C GLU A 53 -9.00 7.81 14.09
N PHE A 54 -7.95 8.36 14.70
CA PHE A 54 -6.91 9.09 13.99
C PHE A 54 -6.16 8.23 12.95
N LEU A 55 -5.71 7.03 13.35
CA LEU A 55 -5.09 6.05 12.44
C LEU A 55 -6.04 5.67 11.31
N LYS A 56 -7.31 5.43 11.65
CA LYS A 56 -8.39 5.12 10.71
C LYS A 56 -8.55 6.22 9.67
N THR A 57 -8.61 7.48 10.09
CA THR A 57 -8.70 8.61 9.17
C THR A 57 -7.51 8.68 8.22
N ILE A 58 -6.28 8.63 8.74
CA ILE A 58 -5.07 8.74 7.90
C ILE A 58 -5.02 7.64 6.84
N LEU A 59 -5.17 6.38 7.27
CA LEU A 59 -5.01 5.24 6.36
C LEU A 59 -6.20 5.10 5.41
N LYS A 60 -7.43 5.45 5.84
CA LYS A 60 -8.57 5.53 4.91
C LYS A 60 -8.37 6.59 3.84
N GLU A 61 -7.86 7.77 4.19
CA GLU A 61 -7.56 8.82 3.20
C GLU A 61 -6.48 8.36 2.20
N MET A 62 -5.42 7.70 2.68
CA MET A 62 -4.39 7.10 1.81
C MET A 62 -4.99 6.06 0.87
N TYR A 63 -5.80 5.16 1.40
CA TYR A 63 -6.37 4.05 0.64
C TYR A 63 -7.49 4.47 -0.32
N ALA A 64 -8.31 5.47 0.06
CA ALA A 64 -9.36 6.01 -0.81
C ALA A 64 -8.78 6.66 -2.07
N GLY A 65 -7.68 7.41 -1.93
CA GLY A 65 -6.97 7.98 -3.09
C GLY A 65 -6.48 6.90 -4.05
N PHE A 66 -5.93 5.80 -3.53
CA PHE A 66 -5.54 4.64 -4.32
C PHE A 66 -6.73 3.98 -5.03
N MET A 67 -7.82 3.67 -4.30
CA MET A 67 -8.98 3.02 -4.90
C MET A 67 -9.63 3.87 -5.99
N LEU A 68 -9.63 5.19 -5.84
CA LEU A 68 -10.09 6.11 -6.88
C LEU A 68 -9.22 5.99 -8.15
N LYS A 69 -7.90 6.10 -8.01
CA LYS A 69 -6.96 5.95 -9.14
C LYS A 69 -7.12 4.59 -9.83
N LEU A 70 -7.18 3.52 -9.03
CA LEU A 70 -7.36 2.15 -9.53
C LEU A 70 -8.63 2.02 -10.37
N ARG A 71 -9.77 2.53 -9.89
CA ARG A 71 -11.05 2.46 -10.64
C ARG A 71 -11.02 3.30 -11.91
N THR A 72 -10.41 4.48 -11.88
CA THR A 72 -10.32 5.36 -13.05
C THR A 72 -9.42 4.76 -14.14
N GLU A 73 -8.25 4.26 -13.77
CA GLU A 73 -7.29 3.67 -14.72
C GLU A 73 -7.80 2.37 -15.35
N THR A 74 -8.55 1.58 -14.58
CA THR A 74 -9.11 0.31 -15.06
C THR A 74 -10.37 0.48 -15.90
N ALA A 75 -11.13 1.57 -15.72
CA ALA A 75 -12.33 1.87 -16.50
C ALA A 75 -12.03 2.09 -18.00
N VAL A 76 -10.85 2.63 -18.32
CA VAL A 76 -10.41 2.90 -19.70
C VAL A 76 -9.62 1.77 -20.34
N ALA A 77 -9.26 0.73 -19.57
CA ALA A 77 -8.52 -0.42 -20.07
C ALA A 77 -9.42 -1.36 -20.89
N GLY A 78 -8.82 -2.04 -21.87
CA GLY A 78 -9.51 -2.92 -22.83
C GLY A 78 -10.12 -4.19 -22.23
N GLY A 79 -9.64 -5.36 -22.65
CA GLY A 79 -10.16 -6.65 -22.17
C GLY A 79 -9.84 -6.93 -20.69
N SER A 80 -10.38 -8.02 -20.15
CA SER A 80 -10.16 -8.41 -18.75
C SER A 80 -8.68 -8.58 -18.40
N ARG A 81 -7.83 -9.00 -19.37
CA ARG A 81 -6.37 -9.10 -19.20
C ARG A 81 -5.75 -7.72 -19.01
N GLU A 82 -6.08 -6.77 -19.87
CA GLU A 82 -5.59 -5.39 -19.81
C GLU A 82 -6.05 -4.69 -18.54
N LYS A 83 -7.30 -4.93 -18.12
CA LYS A 83 -7.83 -4.47 -16.83
C LYS A 83 -7.08 -5.07 -15.65
N LEU A 84 -6.78 -6.37 -15.70
CA LEU A 84 -5.99 -7.04 -14.66
C LEU A 84 -4.57 -6.47 -14.59
N LYS A 85 -3.91 -6.24 -15.74
CA LYS A 85 -2.60 -5.57 -15.82
C LYS A 85 -2.66 -4.18 -15.21
N SER A 86 -3.63 -3.36 -15.62
CA SER A 86 -3.78 -1.98 -15.17
C SER A 86 -4.03 -1.92 -13.66
N THR A 87 -4.77 -2.89 -13.12
CA THR A 87 -4.98 -3.03 -11.67
C THR A 87 -3.68 -3.36 -10.93
N LEU A 88 -2.85 -4.26 -11.47
CA LEU A 88 -1.55 -4.58 -10.89
C LEU A 88 -0.60 -3.38 -10.92
N VAL A 89 -0.60 -2.62 -12.02
CA VAL A 89 0.16 -1.36 -12.12
C VAL A 89 -0.30 -0.36 -11.05
N ALA A 90 -1.60 -0.17 -10.86
CA ALA A 90 -2.14 0.69 -9.81
C ALA A 90 -1.71 0.23 -8.40
N VAL A 91 -1.69 -1.08 -8.13
CA VAL A 91 -1.17 -1.66 -6.88
C VAL A 91 0.32 -1.36 -6.73
N GLY A 92 1.12 -1.49 -7.79
CA GLY A 92 2.54 -1.16 -7.78
C GLY A 92 2.83 0.31 -7.48
N ARG A 93 2.08 1.23 -8.11
CA ARG A 93 2.16 2.67 -7.83
C ARG A 93 1.80 2.98 -6.38
N PHE A 94 0.73 2.39 -5.87
CA PHE A 94 0.36 2.55 -4.47
C PHE A 94 1.43 2.03 -3.52
N ALA A 95 1.98 0.84 -3.78
CA ALA A 95 3.09 0.29 -3.01
C ALA A 95 4.28 1.27 -2.97
N ARG A 96 4.66 1.84 -4.13
CA ARG A 96 5.69 2.88 -4.23
C ARG A 96 5.36 4.13 -3.42
N GLU A 97 4.12 4.63 -3.45
CA GLU A 97 3.70 5.79 -2.65
C GLU A 97 3.86 5.53 -1.14
N ILE A 98 3.59 4.30 -0.69
CA ILE A 98 3.71 3.92 0.73
C ILE A 98 5.07 3.29 1.08
N ARG A 99 6.07 3.30 0.18
CA ARG A 99 7.34 2.56 0.34
C ARG A 99 8.06 2.80 1.67
N LYS A 100 7.94 4.01 2.23
CA LYS A 100 8.55 4.35 3.53
C LYS A 100 7.77 3.75 4.70
N ALA A 101 6.45 3.64 4.59
CA ALA A 101 5.61 3.05 5.64
C ALA A 101 5.50 1.52 5.53
N ALA A 102 5.53 0.96 4.32
CA ALA A 102 5.26 -0.46 4.07
C ALA A 102 6.14 -1.44 4.88
N PRO A 103 7.47 -1.21 5.06
CA PRO A 103 8.30 -2.04 5.93
C PRO A 103 7.83 -2.06 7.38
N MET A 104 7.42 -0.90 7.91
CA MET A 104 6.97 -0.78 9.30
C MET A 104 5.60 -1.44 9.49
N LEU A 105 4.70 -1.30 8.51
CA LEU A 105 3.44 -2.01 8.49
C LEU A 105 3.66 -3.53 8.45
N LEU A 106 4.57 -4.01 7.60
CA LEU A 106 4.92 -5.43 7.54
C LEU A 106 5.51 -5.90 8.88
N ALA A 107 6.39 -5.13 9.50
CA ALA A 107 6.97 -5.47 10.79
C ALA A 107 5.90 -5.61 11.89
N ASP A 108 4.92 -4.70 11.95
CA ASP A 108 3.80 -4.81 12.89
C ASP A 108 2.99 -6.10 12.65
N LEU A 109 2.71 -6.42 11.39
CA LEU A 109 1.97 -7.65 11.02
C LEU A 109 2.75 -8.91 11.36
N ALA A 110 4.04 -8.96 11.05
CA ALA A 110 4.92 -10.10 11.28
C ALA A 110 5.13 -10.41 12.77
N HIS A 111 5.15 -9.38 13.62
CA HIS A 111 5.21 -9.55 15.08
C HIS A 111 3.84 -9.83 15.73
N GLY A 112 2.80 -10.10 14.94
CA GLY A 112 1.49 -10.50 15.44
C GLY A 112 0.75 -9.39 16.20
N LYS A 113 1.02 -8.12 15.90
CA LYS A 113 0.34 -6.99 16.54
C LYS A 113 -1.12 -6.95 16.11
N LYS A 114 -2.02 -7.37 17.00
CA LYS A 114 -3.46 -7.52 16.70
C LYS A 114 -4.10 -6.24 16.20
N GLU A 115 -3.74 -5.08 16.77
CA GLU A 115 -4.28 -3.80 16.34
C GLU A 115 -3.91 -3.51 14.89
N ALA A 116 -2.65 -3.73 14.51
CA ALA A 116 -2.19 -3.54 13.14
C ALA A 116 -2.83 -4.54 12.18
N PHE A 117 -2.96 -5.81 12.58
CA PHE A 117 -3.63 -6.83 11.77
C PHE A 117 -5.09 -6.48 11.50
N LEU A 118 -5.87 -6.18 12.54
CA LEU A 118 -7.28 -5.80 12.41
C LEU A 118 -7.42 -4.54 11.56
N PHE A 119 -6.49 -3.60 11.72
CA PHE A 119 -6.47 -2.40 10.92
C PHE A 119 -6.24 -2.71 9.43
N VAL A 120 -5.20 -3.46 9.08
CA VAL A 120 -4.87 -3.77 7.69
C VAL A 120 -5.97 -4.63 7.04
N SER A 121 -6.37 -5.72 7.71
CA SER A 121 -7.40 -6.64 7.22
C SER A 121 -8.80 -6.02 7.15
N GLY A 122 -9.08 -4.98 7.94
CA GLY A 122 -10.35 -4.24 7.89
C GLY A 122 -10.39 -3.13 6.84
N ASN A 123 -9.24 -2.54 6.48
CA ASN A 123 -9.21 -1.32 5.66
C ASN A 123 -8.61 -1.52 4.25
N PHE A 124 -7.76 -2.53 4.02
CA PHE A 124 -7.06 -2.75 2.75
C PHE A 124 -7.60 -3.95 1.98
N THR A 125 -8.91 -4.00 1.74
CA THR A 125 -9.56 -5.20 1.17
C THR A 125 -10.17 -5.00 -0.21
N GLU A 126 -10.61 -3.79 -0.54
CA GLU A 126 -11.33 -3.54 -1.80
C GLU A 126 -10.54 -3.89 -3.07
N HIS A 127 -9.25 -3.56 -3.13
CA HIS A 127 -8.41 -3.88 -4.29
C HIS A 127 -8.27 -5.39 -4.51
N VAL A 128 -8.21 -6.18 -3.43
CA VAL A 128 -8.17 -7.65 -3.49
C VAL A 128 -9.47 -8.18 -4.08
N LYS A 129 -10.62 -7.62 -3.70
CA LYS A 129 -11.93 -8.00 -4.27
C LYS A 129 -11.99 -7.66 -5.76
N TYR A 130 -11.52 -6.49 -6.15
CA TYR A 130 -11.47 -6.05 -7.54
C TYR A 130 -10.54 -6.93 -8.40
N LEU A 131 -9.32 -7.19 -7.92
CA LEU A 131 -8.37 -8.13 -8.54
C LEU A 131 -8.96 -9.54 -8.66
N SER A 132 -9.66 -10.02 -7.63
CA SER A 132 -10.27 -11.35 -7.63
C SER A 132 -11.35 -11.49 -8.72
N ALA A 133 -12.15 -10.44 -8.94
CA ALA A 133 -13.15 -10.43 -10.01
C ALA A 133 -12.49 -10.53 -11.39
N LEU A 134 -11.48 -9.70 -11.67
CA LEU A 134 -10.75 -9.72 -12.93
C LEU A 134 -9.96 -11.03 -13.14
N ALA A 135 -9.34 -11.55 -12.08
CA ALA A 135 -8.68 -12.85 -12.10
C ALA A 135 -9.67 -13.97 -12.43
N LYS A 136 -10.91 -13.91 -11.92
CA LYS A 136 -11.97 -14.87 -12.24
C LYS A 136 -12.35 -14.84 -13.72
N GLU A 137 -12.44 -13.66 -14.32
CA GLU A 137 -12.70 -13.52 -15.76
C GLU A 137 -11.55 -14.03 -16.64
N CYS A 138 -10.29 -13.85 -16.20
CA CYS A 138 -9.13 -14.31 -16.94
C CYS A 138 -8.83 -15.80 -16.74
N ARG A 139 -9.26 -16.38 -15.60
CA ARG A 139 -8.93 -17.75 -15.18
C ARG A 139 -9.14 -18.81 -16.26
N PRO A 140 -10.25 -18.86 -17.02
CA PRO A 140 -10.46 -19.92 -18.03
C PRO A 140 -9.37 -20.00 -19.11
N ARG A 141 -8.71 -18.86 -19.40
CA ARG A 141 -7.65 -18.73 -20.42
C ARG A 141 -6.24 -18.84 -19.84
N SER A 142 -6.11 -18.82 -18.51
CA SER A 142 -4.81 -18.92 -17.82
C SER A 142 -4.29 -20.36 -17.77
N ALA A 143 -2.96 -20.52 -17.70
CA ALA A 143 -2.34 -21.82 -17.48
C ALA A 143 -2.68 -22.42 -16.11
N VAL A 144 -3.05 -21.56 -15.15
CA VAL A 144 -3.39 -21.92 -13.76
C VAL A 144 -4.91 -22.08 -13.53
N LYS A 145 -5.70 -22.36 -14.59
CA LYS A 145 -7.17 -22.48 -14.51
C LYS A 145 -7.66 -23.49 -13.45
N GLY A 146 -6.86 -24.48 -13.07
CA GLY A 146 -7.17 -25.44 -12.01
C GLY A 146 -7.14 -24.86 -10.59
N HIS A 147 -6.42 -23.75 -10.36
CA HIS A 147 -6.26 -23.16 -9.04
C HIS A 147 -7.40 -22.21 -8.63
N SER A 148 -7.54 -22.02 -7.33
CA SER A 148 -8.53 -21.09 -6.76
C SER A 148 -8.16 -19.63 -7.06
N ILE A 149 -9.15 -18.73 -7.03
CA ILE A 149 -8.91 -17.29 -7.21
C ILE A 149 -7.95 -16.73 -6.15
N PRO A 150 -8.05 -17.09 -4.85
CA PRO A 150 -7.07 -16.68 -3.85
C PRO A 150 -5.64 -17.10 -4.19
N TYR A 151 -5.43 -18.29 -4.76
CA TYR A 151 -4.10 -18.73 -5.21
C TYR A 151 -3.57 -17.81 -6.32
N ILE A 152 -4.39 -17.53 -7.34
CA ILE A 152 -4.00 -16.69 -8.48
C ILE A 152 -3.66 -15.27 -7.99
N VAL A 153 -4.54 -14.66 -7.18
CA VAL A 153 -4.30 -13.32 -6.63
C VAL A 153 -3.07 -13.30 -5.71
N GLY A 154 -2.88 -14.35 -4.91
CA GLY A 154 -1.71 -14.56 -4.07
C GLY A 154 -0.39 -14.71 -4.85
N ALA A 155 -0.44 -15.16 -6.10
CA ALA A 155 0.71 -15.21 -6.98
C ALA A 155 0.99 -13.86 -7.69
N LEU A 156 -0.04 -13.06 -7.96
CA LEU A 156 0.09 -11.79 -8.69
C LEU A 156 0.55 -10.62 -7.81
N ILE A 157 -0.05 -10.44 -6.62
CA ILE A 157 0.20 -9.26 -5.77
C ILE A 157 1.66 -9.16 -5.28
N PRO A 158 2.33 -10.25 -4.81
CA PRO A 158 3.67 -10.14 -4.28
C PRO A 158 4.69 -9.57 -5.27
N VAL A 159 4.53 -9.84 -6.57
CA VAL A 159 5.38 -9.28 -7.63
C VAL A 159 5.34 -7.74 -7.61
N MET A 160 4.20 -7.16 -7.23
CA MET A 160 4.02 -5.70 -7.15
C MET A 160 4.49 -5.11 -5.82
N VAL A 161 4.32 -5.82 -4.70
CA VAL A 161 4.50 -5.28 -3.34
C VAL A 161 5.84 -5.66 -2.71
N PHE A 162 6.29 -6.90 -2.90
CA PHE A 162 7.46 -7.45 -2.20
C PHE A 162 8.76 -6.69 -2.51
N PRO A 163 9.09 -6.35 -3.79
CA PRO A 163 10.30 -5.57 -4.07
C PRO A 163 10.30 -4.20 -3.38
N VAL A 164 9.13 -3.59 -3.21
CA VAL A 164 9.02 -2.29 -2.53
C VAL A 164 9.29 -2.41 -1.03
N ILE A 165 8.73 -3.44 -0.40
CA ILE A 165 8.97 -3.69 1.03
C ILE A 165 10.43 -4.04 1.28
N MET A 166 10.98 -4.98 0.51
CA MET A 166 12.38 -5.40 0.66
C MET A 166 13.36 -4.26 0.37
N GLY A 167 13.11 -3.47 -0.68
CA GLY A 167 13.91 -2.28 -0.98
C GLY A 167 13.91 -1.30 0.19
N GLY A 168 12.74 -1.01 0.77
CA GLY A 168 12.63 -0.15 1.95
C GLY A 168 13.30 -0.72 3.20
N ILE A 169 13.29 -2.05 3.40
CA ILE A 169 14.03 -2.72 4.48
C ILE A 169 15.54 -2.57 4.25
N MET A 170 16.02 -2.81 3.03
CA MET A 170 17.43 -2.69 2.67
C MET A 170 17.97 -1.27 2.89
N GLU A 171 17.25 -0.25 2.41
CA GLU A 171 17.61 1.17 2.62
C GLU A 171 17.72 1.52 4.11
N ARG A 172 16.75 1.08 4.92
CA ARG A 172 16.75 1.33 6.38
C ARG A 172 17.95 0.73 7.10
N ASN A 173 18.47 -0.38 6.58
CA ASN A 173 19.62 -1.07 7.14
C ASN A 173 20.95 -0.67 6.48
N GLY A 174 20.95 0.40 5.68
CA GLY A 174 22.17 0.96 5.09
C GLY A 174 22.79 0.08 4.00
N VAL A 175 22.02 -0.83 3.38
CA VAL A 175 22.50 -1.64 2.26
C VAL A 175 22.71 -0.73 1.05
N LYS A 176 23.93 -0.70 0.52
CA LYS A 176 24.33 0.18 -0.60
C LYS A 176 24.30 -0.47 -1.97
N GLY A 177 24.20 -1.80 -2.03
CA GLY A 177 24.14 -2.53 -3.29
C GLY A 177 23.89 -4.02 -3.08
N LEU A 178 23.50 -4.69 -4.16
CA LEU A 178 23.20 -6.11 -4.19
C LEU A 178 23.65 -6.68 -5.54
N GLY A 179 24.36 -7.81 -5.53
CA GLY A 179 24.80 -8.46 -6.78
C GLY A 179 25.70 -7.58 -7.66
N GLY A 180 26.43 -6.63 -7.09
CA GLY A 180 27.28 -5.68 -7.83
C GLY A 180 26.55 -4.45 -8.37
N ILE A 181 25.23 -4.33 -8.18
CA ILE A 181 24.43 -3.18 -8.60
C ILE A 181 24.17 -2.26 -7.41
N LYS A 182 24.22 -0.94 -7.60
CA LYS A 182 23.92 0.03 -6.53
C LYS A 182 22.45 -0.05 -6.13
N MET A 183 22.18 0.24 -4.86
CA MET A 183 20.82 0.21 -4.34
C MET A 183 19.94 1.27 -5.01
N GLU A 184 20.48 2.46 -5.32
CA GLU A 184 19.72 3.50 -6.03
C GLU A 184 19.25 3.03 -7.42
N ASP A 185 20.16 2.40 -8.18
CA ASP A 185 19.88 1.90 -9.52
C ASP A 185 18.83 0.77 -9.50
N LEU A 186 18.94 -0.15 -8.54
CA LEU A 186 17.93 -1.20 -8.34
C LEU A 186 16.55 -0.62 -8.00
N LEU A 187 16.50 0.37 -7.10
CA LEU A 187 15.23 1.00 -6.74
C LEU A 187 14.62 1.72 -7.92
N GLU A 188 15.42 2.40 -8.74
CA GLU A 188 14.94 3.03 -9.97
C GLU A 188 14.38 1.99 -10.95
N GLU A 189 15.08 0.88 -11.16
CA GLU A 189 14.63 -0.22 -12.02
C GLU A 189 13.31 -0.83 -11.52
N PHE A 190 13.15 -1.07 -10.21
CA PHE A 190 11.95 -1.69 -9.65
C PHE A 190 10.77 -0.73 -9.52
N LEU A 191 11.02 0.56 -9.23
CA LEU A 191 10.01 1.53 -8.82
C LEU A 191 9.67 2.57 -9.89
N SER A 192 10.42 2.67 -10.99
CA SER A 192 10.04 3.48 -12.16
C SER A 192 8.67 3.04 -12.71
N GLU A 193 8.03 3.90 -13.52
CA GLU A 193 6.78 3.52 -14.20
C GLU A 193 7.01 2.32 -15.13
N GLU A 194 8.13 2.30 -15.84
CA GLU A 194 8.56 1.21 -16.72
C GLU A 194 8.74 -0.09 -15.92
N GLY A 195 9.42 -0.02 -14.78
CA GLY A 195 9.63 -1.15 -13.87
C GLY A 195 8.32 -1.72 -13.31
N ILE A 196 7.41 -0.85 -12.89
CA ILE A 196 6.07 -1.25 -12.42
C ILE A 196 5.29 -1.95 -13.55
N ASN A 197 5.30 -1.39 -14.77
CA ASN A 197 4.62 -1.97 -15.92
C ASN A 197 5.22 -3.33 -16.33
N ALA A 198 6.55 -3.45 -16.32
CA ALA A 198 7.26 -4.68 -16.63
C ALA A 198 6.93 -5.78 -15.60
N ARG A 199 6.92 -5.45 -14.30
CA ARG A 199 6.53 -6.39 -13.24
C ARG A 199 5.08 -6.84 -13.33
N ALA A 200 4.16 -5.95 -13.68
CA ALA A 200 2.77 -6.34 -13.91
C ALA A 200 2.65 -7.32 -15.10
N GLU A 201 3.40 -7.10 -16.17
CA GLU A 201 3.47 -8.02 -17.31
C GLU A 201 4.10 -9.37 -16.93
N ILE A 202 5.19 -9.37 -16.16
CA ILE A 202 5.83 -10.60 -15.63
C ILE A 202 4.82 -11.41 -14.81
N ALA A 203 4.05 -10.76 -13.94
CA ALA A 203 3.04 -11.43 -13.12
C ALA A 203 1.97 -12.12 -13.99
N LEU A 204 1.49 -11.45 -15.05
CA LEU A 204 0.49 -12.03 -15.97
C LEU A 204 1.06 -13.19 -16.79
N ARG A 205 2.25 -13.03 -17.35
CA ARG A 205 2.92 -14.12 -18.09
C ARG A 205 3.19 -15.33 -17.20
N GLY A 206 3.51 -15.10 -15.92
CA GLY A 206 3.71 -16.16 -14.94
C GLY A 206 2.49 -17.04 -14.68
N ILE A 207 1.27 -16.54 -14.93
CA ILE A 207 0.03 -17.33 -14.88
C ILE A 207 -0.47 -17.78 -16.26
N GLY A 208 0.33 -17.56 -17.30
CA GLY A 208 0.02 -17.92 -18.69
C GLY A 208 -1.04 -17.02 -19.33
N LEU A 209 -1.06 -15.72 -19.00
CA LEU A 209 -1.92 -14.70 -19.63
C LEU A 209 -1.14 -13.73 -20.53
#